data_AF-M0K189-F1
#
_entry.id   AF-M0K189-F1
#
_cell.length_a   1.000
_cell.length_b   1.000
_cell.length_c   1.000
_cell.angle_alpha   90.00
_cell.angle_beta   90.00
_cell.angle_gamma   90.00
#
_symmetry.space_group_name_H-M   'P 1'
#
loop_
_entity.id
_entity.type
_entity.pdbx_description
1 polymer ?
#
loop_
_entity_poly.entity_id
_entity_poly.type
_entity_poly.pdbx_seq_one_letter_code
_entity_poly.pdbx_strand_id
1 'polypeptide(L)'
;MMAQPGLEIHRTQSAVLDAIRSLIDSAEESLTVAVPISALSELVTQLSAAIERDVLVLLLVHGDETVPTPPYEDIATAVRTIENNITPLLVTADTQRGLTGHSGMLTDSIAGYQATKFDNKNLAHDQFTMFLGSHWLMGTERYVADVCEFPRTFSAFQFAVLMSALALRAGTAITARARVISTADRTETTISGPVINARQSLVYPASSTNPAERSLTIETEDGPVTVGGSGATKEAYECLKITIDRVADE
;
A
#
# COMPACT_ATOMS: atom_id res chain seq x y z
N MET A 1 -16.40 -22.09 -22.06
CA MET A 1 -15.26 -21.29 -21.57
C MET A 1 -15.04 -21.71 -20.13
N MET A 2 -14.05 -22.58 -19.86
CA MET A 2 -13.78 -23.04 -18.49
C MET A 2 -13.27 -21.86 -17.68
N ALA A 3 -13.90 -21.58 -16.54
CA ALA A 3 -13.42 -20.60 -15.58
C ALA A 3 -12.00 -21.01 -15.16
N GLN A 4 -11.02 -20.15 -15.41
CA GLN A 4 -9.70 -20.34 -14.79
C GLN A 4 -9.91 -20.20 -13.27
N PRO A 5 -9.45 -21.17 -12.45
CA PRO A 5 -9.61 -21.08 -11.01
C PRO A 5 -8.99 -19.76 -10.52
N GLY A 6 -9.79 -18.98 -9.78
CA GLY A 6 -9.38 -17.69 -9.23
C GLY A 6 -9.56 -16.48 -10.15
N LEU A 7 -10.21 -16.58 -11.32
CA LEU A 7 -10.61 -15.41 -12.14
C LEU A 7 -12.12 -15.28 -12.26
N GLU A 8 -12.65 -14.10 -11.95
CA GLU A 8 -14.08 -13.77 -12.05
C GLU A 8 -14.25 -12.51 -12.91
N ILE A 9 -15.21 -12.52 -13.85
CA ILE A 9 -15.46 -11.39 -14.76
C ILE A 9 -16.76 -10.70 -14.38
N HIS A 10 -16.68 -9.39 -14.13
CA HIS A 10 -17.81 -8.51 -13.85
C HIS A 10 -18.10 -7.59 -15.04
N ARG A 11 -19.38 -7.46 -15.41
CA ARG A 11 -19.84 -6.67 -16.57
C ARG A 11 -20.89 -5.62 -16.24
N THR A 12 -21.24 -5.48 -14.97
CA THR A 12 -22.14 -4.42 -14.50
C THR A 12 -21.43 -3.58 -13.45
N GLN A 13 -21.76 -2.29 -13.41
CA GLN A 13 -21.21 -1.35 -12.43
C GLN A 13 -21.44 -1.83 -10.99
N SER A 14 -22.65 -2.30 -10.66
CA SER A 14 -22.98 -2.83 -9.33
C SER A 14 -22.08 -4.00 -8.94
N ALA A 15 -21.87 -4.96 -9.84
CA ALA A 15 -21.03 -6.13 -9.55
C ALA A 15 -19.55 -5.74 -9.38
N VAL A 16 -19.07 -4.72 -10.09
CA VAL A 16 -17.71 -4.19 -9.90
C VAL A 16 -17.58 -3.49 -8.55
N LEU A 17 -18.55 -2.64 -8.18
CA LEU A 17 -18.55 -1.98 -6.87
C LEU A 17 -18.61 -2.98 -5.72
N ASP A 18 -19.46 -4.00 -5.81
CA ASP A 18 -19.57 -5.05 -4.80
C ASP A 18 -18.27 -5.86 -4.69
N ALA A 19 -17.61 -6.14 -5.82
CA ALA A 19 -16.30 -6.79 -5.83
C ALA A 19 -15.20 -5.93 -5.18
N ILE A 20 -15.19 -4.62 -5.44
CA ILE A 20 -14.25 -3.67 -4.82
C ILE A 20 -14.47 -3.60 -3.31
N ARG A 21 -15.73 -3.46 -2.87
CA ARG A 21 -16.09 -3.45 -1.44
C ARG A 21 -15.64 -4.73 -0.75
N SER A 22 -15.95 -5.88 -1.35
CA SER A 22 -15.51 -7.18 -0.82
C SER A 22 -13.99 -7.30 -0.72
N LEU A 23 -13.23 -6.74 -1.66
CA LEU A 23 -11.76 -6.72 -1.58
C LEU A 23 -11.27 -5.84 -0.42
N ILE A 24 -11.83 -4.63 -0.27
CA ILE A 24 -11.49 -3.71 0.82
C ILE A 24 -11.81 -4.34 2.19
N ASP A 25 -12.98 -4.93 2.34
CA ASP A 25 -13.41 -5.58 3.59
C ASP A 25 -12.52 -6.77 3.95
N SER A 26 -11.96 -7.45 2.96
CA SER A 26 -11.10 -8.62 3.18
C SER A 26 -9.63 -8.31 3.47
N ALA A 27 -9.21 -7.05 3.32
CA ALA A 27 -7.81 -6.69 3.50
C ALA A 27 -7.41 -6.62 4.98
N GLU A 28 -6.23 -7.19 5.28
CA GLU A 28 -5.68 -7.29 6.64
C GLU A 28 -4.41 -6.46 6.84
N GLU A 29 -3.66 -6.18 5.78
CA GLU A 29 -2.35 -5.53 5.86
C GLU A 29 -2.24 -4.30 4.96
N SER A 30 -2.72 -4.40 3.72
CA SER A 30 -2.63 -3.30 2.77
C SER A 30 -3.69 -3.29 1.67
N LEU A 31 -4.00 -2.09 1.22
CA LEU A 31 -4.86 -1.79 0.10
C LEU A 31 -4.17 -0.83 -0.84
N THR A 32 -4.28 -1.12 -2.12
CA THR A 32 -4.01 -0.18 -3.21
C THR A 32 -5.30 -0.02 -3.98
N VAL A 33 -5.79 1.21 -4.09
CA VAL A 33 -7.08 1.52 -4.70
C VAL A 33 -6.87 2.64 -5.72
N ALA A 34 -7.22 2.38 -6.97
CA ALA A 34 -7.23 3.34 -8.07
C ALA A 34 -8.63 3.35 -8.68
N VAL A 35 -9.36 4.45 -8.49
CA VAL A 35 -10.77 4.57 -8.90
C VAL A 35 -11.10 6.00 -9.36
N PRO A 36 -12.15 6.18 -10.17
CA PRO A 36 -12.68 7.51 -10.47
C PRO A 36 -13.23 8.17 -9.21
N ILE A 37 -13.08 9.50 -9.13
CA ILE A 37 -13.59 10.32 -8.02
C ILE A 37 -15.09 10.14 -7.79
N SER A 38 -15.85 9.92 -8.87
CA SER A 38 -17.30 9.69 -8.82
C SER A 38 -17.71 8.41 -8.10
N ALA A 39 -16.81 7.42 -7.99
CA ALA A 39 -17.07 6.17 -7.27
C ALA A 39 -16.64 6.24 -5.80
N LEU A 40 -15.94 7.29 -5.36
CA LEU A 40 -15.31 7.34 -4.05
C LEU A 40 -16.34 7.35 -2.91
N SER A 41 -17.46 8.08 -3.07
CA SER A 41 -18.52 8.14 -2.06
C SER A 41 -19.15 6.78 -1.74
N GLU A 42 -19.16 5.87 -2.73
CA GLU A 42 -19.70 4.51 -2.60
C GLU A 42 -18.79 3.56 -1.82
N LEU A 43 -17.55 3.98 -1.53
CA LEU A 43 -16.49 3.19 -0.91
C LEU A 43 -16.05 3.72 0.46
N VAL A 44 -16.57 4.87 0.90
CA VAL A 44 -16.16 5.54 2.15
C VAL A 44 -16.28 4.60 3.35
N THR A 45 -17.42 3.95 3.52
CA THR A 45 -17.67 3.05 4.66
C THR A 45 -16.62 1.95 4.75
N GLN A 46 -16.30 1.29 3.63
CA GLN A 46 -15.33 0.20 3.61
C GLN A 46 -13.90 0.70 3.82
N LEU A 47 -13.55 1.83 3.20
CA LEU A 47 -12.22 2.45 3.34
C LEU A 47 -11.97 2.91 4.79
N SER A 48 -12.94 3.56 5.41
CA SER A 48 -12.86 3.97 6.82
C SER A 48 -12.70 2.77 7.75
N ALA A 49 -13.48 1.71 7.53
CA ALA A 49 -13.32 0.48 8.29
C ALA A 49 -11.91 -0.14 8.10
N ALA A 50 -11.28 0.00 6.94
CA ALA A 50 -9.91 -0.48 6.71
C ALA A 50 -8.89 0.36 7.49
N ILE A 51 -9.05 1.69 7.54
CA ILE A 51 -8.21 2.58 8.36
C ILE A 51 -8.34 2.23 9.84
N GLU A 52 -9.55 2.00 10.34
CA GLU A 52 -9.81 1.58 11.73
C GLU A 52 -9.15 0.23 12.08
N ARG A 53 -8.95 -0.65 11.09
CA ARG A 53 -8.23 -1.93 11.24
C ARG A 53 -6.72 -1.80 11.05
N ASP A 54 -6.18 -0.59 10.96
CA ASP A 54 -4.76 -0.31 10.73
C ASP A 54 -4.21 -0.89 9.41
N VAL A 55 -5.06 -0.98 8.37
CA VAL A 55 -4.63 -1.36 7.01
C VAL A 55 -3.92 -0.19 6.35
N LEU A 56 -2.78 -0.44 5.70
CA LEU A 56 -2.14 0.58 4.86
C LEU A 56 -2.99 0.83 3.62
N VAL A 57 -3.56 2.02 3.45
CA VAL A 57 -4.38 2.36 2.29
C VAL A 57 -3.68 3.39 1.41
N LEU A 58 -3.28 2.97 0.21
CA LEU A 58 -2.80 3.85 -0.87
C LEU A 58 -3.95 4.11 -1.84
N LEU A 59 -4.46 5.34 -1.85
CA LEU A 59 -5.60 5.74 -2.67
C LEU A 59 -5.18 6.69 -3.79
N LEU A 60 -5.39 6.27 -5.03
CA LEU A 60 -5.24 7.09 -6.22
C LEU A 60 -6.61 7.41 -6.79
N VAL A 61 -6.92 8.70 -6.89
CA VAL A 61 -8.20 9.17 -7.44
C VAL A 61 -7.95 9.88 -8.77
N HIS A 62 -8.81 9.62 -9.75
CA HIS A 62 -8.75 10.31 -11.04
C HIS A 62 -10.12 10.90 -11.42
N GLY A 63 -10.14 11.90 -12.29
CA GLY A 63 -11.37 12.57 -12.72
C GLY A 63 -11.48 14.00 -12.20
N ASP A 64 -12.66 14.58 -12.40
CA ASP A 64 -12.91 16.00 -12.18
C ASP A 64 -12.69 16.43 -10.71
N GLU A 65 -11.65 17.24 -10.47
CA GLU A 65 -11.29 17.76 -9.14
C GLU A 65 -12.34 18.70 -8.54
N THR A 66 -13.36 19.12 -9.30
CA THR A 66 -14.50 19.87 -8.76
C THR A 66 -15.48 18.98 -7.99
N VAL A 67 -15.42 17.65 -8.15
CA VAL A 67 -16.24 16.70 -7.40
C VAL A 67 -15.77 16.70 -5.94
N PRO A 68 -16.66 16.94 -4.96
CA PRO A 68 -16.28 16.92 -3.55
C PRO A 68 -15.74 15.56 -3.13
N THR A 69 -14.65 15.56 -2.36
CA THR A 69 -14.10 14.36 -1.74
C THR A 69 -14.48 14.27 -0.26
N PRO A 70 -14.66 13.06 0.28
CA PRO A 70 -14.66 12.87 1.73
C PRO A 70 -13.31 13.32 2.33
N PRO A 71 -13.25 13.57 3.65
CA PRO A 71 -11.98 13.81 4.34
C PRO A 71 -11.02 12.64 4.10
N TYR A 72 -9.84 12.92 3.56
CA TYR A 72 -8.88 11.87 3.19
C TYR A 72 -8.33 11.09 4.38
N GLU A 73 -8.23 11.74 5.54
CA GLU A 73 -7.80 11.15 6.80
C GLU A 73 -8.68 9.98 7.25
N ASP A 74 -9.96 10.02 6.90
CA ASP A 74 -10.93 8.99 7.26
C ASP A 74 -10.89 7.78 6.33
N ILE A 75 -10.20 7.86 5.18
CA ILE A 75 -10.32 6.83 4.12
C ILE A 75 -9.00 6.34 3.55
N ALA A 76 -7.87 6.96 3.89
CA ALA A 76 -6.59 6.60 3.31
C ALA A 76 -5.41 6.89 4.25
N THR A 77 -4.30 6.17 4.04
CA THR A 77 -3.01 6.52 4.65
C THR A 77 -2.23 7.51 3.77
N ALA A 78 -2.37 7.39 2.45
CA ALA A 78 -1.85 8.36 1.49
C ALA A 78 -2.81 8.49 0.31
N VAL A 79 -3.02 9.72 -0.14
CA VAL A 79 -3.87 10.02 -1.30
C VAL A 79 -3.08 10.77 -2.35
N ARG A 80 -3.24 10.32 -3.60
CA ARG A 80 -2.80 11.06 -4.78
C ARG A 80 -3.96 11.28 -5.75
N THR A 81 -3.91 12.36 -6.50
CA THR A 81 -4.79 12.57 -7.67
C THR A 81 -3.99 12.53 -8.96
N ILE A 82 -4.59 12.03 -10.04
CA ILE A 82 -3.96 12.02 -11.37
C ILE A 82 -4.91 12.62 -12.41
N GLU A 83 -4.32 13.20 -13.45
CA GLU A 83 -5.04 13.91 -14.52
C GLU A 83 -6.06 13.02 -15.26
N ASN A 84 -7.10 13.67 -15.78
CA ASN A 84 -8.31 13.03 -16.33
C ASN A 84 -8.09 12.09 -17.52
N ASN A 85 -6.92 12.13 -18.17
CA ASN A 85 -6.58 11.25 -19.29
C ASN A 85 -6.03 9.89 -18.87
N ILE A 86 -5.66 9.71 -17.59
CA ILE A 86 -5.17 8.46 -17.03
C ILE A 86 -6.21 7.94 -16.05
N THR A 87 -6.93 6.89 -16.46
CA THR A 87 -8.11 6.40 -15.74
C THR A 87 -7.95 4.93 -15.31
N PRO A 88 -7.05 4.63 -14.36
CA PRO A 88 -6.86 3.27 -13.87
C PRO A 88 -8.06 2.81 -13.04
N LEU A 89 -8.51 1.59 -13.27
CA LEU A 89 -9.35 0.85 -12.32
C LEU A 89 -8.58 -0.34 -11.80
N LEU A 90 -8.09 -0.21 -10.57
CA LEU A 90 -7.30 -1.24 -9.91
C LEU A 90 -7.59 -1.27 -8.42
N VAL A 91 -7.78 -2.46 -7.87
CA VAL A 91 -7.76 -2.70 -6.42
C VAL A 91 -6.90 -3.91 -6.14
N THR A 92 -5.96 -3.82 -5.19
CA THR A 92 -5.26 -4.99 -4.67
C THR A 92 -5.33 -5.01 -3.14
N ALA A 93 -5.68 -6.17 -2.58
CA ALA A 93 -5.67 -6.43 -1.15
C ALA A 93 -4.51 -7.36 -0.80
N ASP A 94 -3.71 -6.92 0.18
CA ASP A 94 -2.57 -7.64 0.77
C ASP A 94 -1.51 -8.12 -0.22
N THR A 95 -1.54 -7.58 -1.44
CA THR A 95 -0.74 -8.08 -2.57
C THR A 95 -0.98 -9.57 -2.84
N GLN A 96 -2.20 -10.07 -2.56
CA GLN A 96 -2.59 -11.47 -2.76
C GLN A 96 -3.72 -11.65 -3.77
N ARG A 97 -4.64 -10.68 -3.82
CA ARG A 97 -5.85 -10.71 -4.65
C ARG A 97 -6.20 -9.30 -5.10
N GLY A 98 -7.07 -9.17 -6.08
CA GLY A 98 -7.44 -7.86 -6.59
C GLY A 98 -8.50 -7.86 -7.67
N LEU A 99 -8.69 -6.69 -8.26
CA LEU A 99 -9.56 -6.43 -9.40
C LEU A 99 -8.87 -5.42 -10.30
N THR A 100 -8.91 -5.66 -11.61
CA THR A 100 -8.44 -4.71 -12.62
C THR A 100 -9.45 -4.64 -13.76
N GLY A 101 -9.60 -3.47 -14.38
CA GLY A 101 -10.56 -3.29 -15.46
C GLY A 101 -10.49 -1.93 -16.12
N HIS A 102 -11.51 -1.61 -16.91
CA HIS A 102 -11.67 -0.29 -17.49
C HIS A 102 -12.46 0.62 -16.53
N SER A 103 -11.96 1.82 -16.22
CA SER A 103 -12.63 2.82 -15.36
C SER A 103 -14.04 3.19 -15.84
N GLY A 104 -14.27 3.11 -17.15
CA GLY A 104 -15.59 3.22 -17.78
C GLY A 104 -16.65 2.36 -17.10
N MET A 105 -16.29 1.20 -16.53
CA MET A 105 -17.20 0.38 -15.72
C MET A 105 -17.89 1.12 -14.56
N LEU A 106 -17.28 2.21 -14.07
CA LEU A 106 -17.74 3.03 -12.95
C LEU A 106 -18.20 4.44 -13.36
N THR A 107 -17.81 4.92 -14.55
CA THR A 107 -18.18 6.27 -15.04
C THR A 107 -19.24 6.24 -16.13
N ASP A 108 -19.24 5.23 -17.00
CA ASP A 108 -20.06 5.16 -18.20
C ASP A 108 -20.68 3.77 -18.38
N SER A 109 -21.99 3.68 -18.56
CA SER A 109 -22.64 2.39 -18.86
C SER A 109 -22.45 1.96 -20.32
N ILE A 110 -21.23 2.04 -20.84
CA ILE A 110 -20.93 1.66 -22.24
C ILE A 110 -20.87 0.14 -22.34
N ALA A 111 -21.62 -0.39 -23.30
CA ALA A 111 -21.62 -1.82 -23.61
C ALA A 111 -20.22 -2.27 -24.06
N GLY A 112 -19.65 -3.27 -23.38
CA GLY A 112 -18.43 -3.96 -23.79
C GLY A 112 -17.26 -3.89 -22.82
N TYR A 113 -17.31 -3.03 -21.80
CA TYR A 113 -16.31 -3.04 -20.74
C TYR A 113 -16.50 -4.22 -19.78
N GLN A 114 -15.41 -4.63 -19.13
CA GLN A 114 -15.40 -5.64 -18.09
C GLN A 114 -14.30 -5.33 -17.07
N ALA A 115 -14.49 -5.83 -15.86
CA ALA A 115 -13.45 -5.93 -14.85
C ALA A 115 -13.21 -7.39 -14.50
N THR A 116 -11.97 -7.72 -14.18
CA THR A 116 -11.55 -9.06 -13.77
C THR A 116 -11.11 -9.00 -12.33
N LYS A 117 -11.83 -9.69 -11.45
CA LYS A 117 -11.37 -10.01 -10.11
C LYS A 117 -10.49 -11.25 -10.17
N PHE A 118 -9.42 -11.25 -9.39
CA PHE A 118 -8.46 -12.33 -9.35
C PHE A 118 -8.01 -12.66 -7.92
N ASP A 119 -7.85 -13.94 -7.63
CA ASP A 119 -7.24 -14.47 -6.40
C ASP A 119 -5.92 -15.16 -6.76
N ASN A 120 -4.86 -14.36 -6.90
CA ASN A 120 -3.56 -14.81 -7.36
C ASN A 120 -2.46 -13.85 -6.90
N LYS A 121 -1.58 -14.33 -6.02
CA LYS A 121 -0.51 -13.54 -5.41
C LYS A 121 0.44 -12.90 -6.43
N ASN A 122 0.84 -13.65 -7.46
CA ASN A 122 1.76 -13.13 -8.47
C ASN A 122 1.11 -12.01 -9.28
N LEU A 123 -0.14 -12.22 -9.71
CA LEU A 123 -0.87 -11.19 -10.44
C LEU A 123 -1.12 -9.95 -9.57
N ALA A 124 -1.48 -10.13 -8.30
CA ALA A 124 -1.65 -9.01 -7.36
C ALA A 124 -0.34 -8.23 -7.17
N HIS A 125 0.79 -8.93 -7.03
CA HIS A 125 2.11 -8.31 -6.95
C HIS A 125 2.49 -7.53 -8.20
N ASP A 126 2.25 -8.09 -9.37
CA ASP A 126 2.53 -7.44 -10.66
C ASP A 126 1.67 -6.18 -10.83
N GLN A 127 0.37 -6.25 -10.49
CA GLN A 127 -0.54 -5.10 -10.53
C GLN A 127 -0.15 -4.01 -9.54
N PHE A 128 0.22 -4.38 -8.30
CA PHE A 128 0.72 -3.44 -7.30
C PHE A 128 2.01 -2.73 -7.77
N THR A 129 2.96 -3.49 -8.32
CA THR A 129 4.22 -2.93 -8.83
C THR A 129 3.98 -2.00 -10.02
N MET A 130 3.10 -2.41 -10.94
CA MET A 130 2.68 -1.57 -12.07
C MET A 130 2.00 -0.28 -11.58
N PHE A 131 1.16 -0.35 -10.54
CA PHE A 131 0.50 0.81 -9.97
C PHE A 131 1.49 1.83 -9.47
N LEU A 132 2.48 1.39 -8.70
CA LEU A 132 3.52 2.25 -8.16
C LEU A 132 4.33 2.92 -9.26
N GLY A 133 4.80 2.13 -10.23
CA GLY A 133 5.66 2.61 -11.30
C GLY A 133 4.98 3.47 -12.35
N SER A 134 3.69 3.22 -12.62
CA SER A 134 2.99 3.79 -13.79
C SER A 134 1.88 4.78 -13.44
N HIS A 135 1.38 4.77 -12.20
CA HIS A 135 0.24 5.62 -11.82
C HIS A 135 0.55 6.45 -10.57
N TRP A 136 1.04 5.81 -9.50
CA TRP A 136 1.28 6.46 -8.22
C TRP A 136 2.28 7.61 -8.31
N LEU A 137 3.43 7.37 -8.96
CA LEU A 137 4.47 8.39 -9.10
C LEU A 137 4.09 9.56 -10.02
N MET A 138 3.13 9.34 -10.92
CA MET A 138 2.58 10.39 -11.78
C MET A 138 1.54 11.26 -11.05
N GLY A 139 0.95 10.74 -9.97
CA GLY A 139 -0.06 11.44 -9.20
C GLY A 139 0.51 12.58 -8.37
N THR A 140 -0.29 13.64 -8.21
CA THR A 140 -0.07 14.74 -7.28
C THR A 140 -0.45 14.31 -5.87
N GLU A 141 0.46 14.45 -4.90
CA GLU A 141 0.20 14.16 -3.49
C GLU A 141 -0.82 15.14 -2.92
N ARG A 142 -1.92 14.61 -2.35
CA ARG A 142 -3.00 15.39 -1.75
C ARG A 142 -3.10 15.21 -0.24
N TYR A 143 -2.74 14.03 0.25
CA TYR A 143 -2.76 13.71 1.67
C TYR A 143 -1.73 12.63 1.99
N VAL A 144 -1.13 12.75 3.16
CA VAL A 144 -0.32 11.72 3.82
C VAL A 144 -0.66 11.78 5.29
N ALA A 145 -0.94 10.63 5.90
CA ALA A 145 -1.24 10.54 7.31
C ALA A 145 -0.06 10.96 8.18
N ASP A 146 -0.36 11.48 9.36
CA ASP A 146 0.63 11.74 10.39
C ASP A 146 1.27 10.43 10.90
N VAL A 147 2.40 10.57 11.58
CA VAL A 147 3.08 9.45 12.24
C VAL A 147 2.13 8.83 13.26
N CYS A 148 1.89 7.53 13.13
CA CYS A 148 1.07 6.78 14.10
C CYS A 148 1.71 6.74 15.49
N GLU A 149 0.92 6.38 16.49
CA GLU A 149 1.45 6.15 17.84
C GLU A 149 2.37 4.92 17.88
N PHE A 150 3.43 5.03 18.68
CA PHE A 150 4.38 3.96 18.99
C PHE A 150 4.36 3.67 20.51
N PRO A 151 4.60 2.43 20.97
CA PRO A 151 5.03 1.26 20.18
C PRO A 151 3.93 0.68 19.30
N ARG A 152 4.31 0.27 18.08
CA ARG A 152 3.39 -0.36 17.13
C ARG A 152 4.04 -1.50 16.38
N THR A 153 3.29 -2.59 16.23
CA THR A 153 3.68 -3.73 15.42
C THR A 153 2.95 -3.68 14.09
N PHE A 154 3.69 -3.82 12.99
CA PHE A 154 3.14 -3.73 11.65
C PHE A 154 3.05 -5.12 11.02
N SER A 155 1.89 -5.41 10.43
CA SER A 155 1.68 -6.56 9.54
C SER A 155 2.28 -6.28 8.16
N ALA A 156 1.95 -5.13 7.57
CA ALA A 156 2.57 -4.65 6.34
C ALA A 156 3.94 -3.99 6.60
N PHE A 157 5.04 -4.62 6.16
CA PHE A 157 6.38 -4.03 6.26
C PHE A 157 6.49 -2.64 5.60
N GLN A 158 5.81 -2.47 4.46
CA GLN A 158 5.75 -1.20 3.75
C GLN A 158 5.09 -0.08 4.57
N PHE A 159 4.17 -0.42 5.47
CA PHE A 159 3.58 0.53 6.39
C PHE A 159 4.59 0.95 7.46
N ALA A 160 5.35 -0.01 8.00
CA ALA A 160 6.45 0.29 8.93
C ALA A 160 7.50 1.21 8.31
N VAL A 161 7.86 0.98 7.03
CA VAL A 161 8.79 1.83 6.28
C VAL A 161 8.24 3.26 6.13
N LEU A 162 6.96 3.40 5.75
CA LEU A 162 6.32 4.71 5.62
C LEU A 162 6.34 5.48 6.95
N MET A 163 5.87 4.86 8.03
CA MET A 163 5.79 5.50 9.34
C MET A 163 7.17 5.83 9.91
N SER A 164 8.18 4.97 9.67
CA SER A 164 9.56 5.26 10.03
C SER A 164 10.12 6.45 9.24
N ALA A 165 9.85 6.51 7.93
CA ALA A 165 10.30 7.64 7.10
C ALA A 165 9.69 8.98 7.53
N LEU A 166 8.41 8.98 7.93
CA LEU A 166 7.74 10.16 8.47
C LEU A 166 8.30 10.55 9.85
N ALA A 167 8.52 9.59 10.75
CA ALA A 167 9.10 9.83 12.07
C ALA A 167 10.51 10.43 11.98
N LEU A 168 11.39 9.83 11.17
CA LEU A 168 12.77 10.30 10.99
C LEU A 168 12.82 11.70 10.38
N ARG A 169 11.91 12.00 9.45
CA ARG A 169 11.78 13.34 8.87
C ARG A 169 11.35 14.39 9.90
N ALA A 170 10.47 14.01 10.81
CA ALA A 170 10.08 14.85 11.93
C ALA A 170 11.16 14.97 13.02
N GLY A 171 12.33 14.33 12.84
CA GLY A 171 13.41 14.29 13.84
C GLY A 171 13.07 13.42 15.05
N THR A 172 12.06 12.56 14.96
CA THR A 172 11.67 11.65 16.04
C THR A 172 12.56 10.42 15.99
N ALA A 173 13.37 10.21 17.02
CA ALA A 173 14.20 9.04 17.15
C ALA A 173 13.35 7.80 17.46
N ILE A 174 13.56 6.72 16.70
CA ILE A 174 12.80 5.48 16.80
C ILE A 174 13.74 4.26 16.82
N THR A 175 13.27 3.18 17.44
CA THR A 175 13.92 1.87 17.44
C THR A 175 13.02 0.85 16.76
N ALA A 176 13.63 -0.23 16.27
CA ALA A 176 12.93 -1.37 15.71
C ALA A 176 13.34 -2.65 16.41
N ARG A 177 12.39 -3.58 16.55
CA ARG A 177 12.64 -5.00 16.81
C ARG A 177 11.98 -5.81 15.71
N ALA A 178 12.76 -6.55 14.95
CA ALA A 178 12.29 -7.27 13.78
C ALA A 178 12.66 -8.76 13.84
N ARG A 179 11.67 -9.62 13.57
CA ARG A 179 11.90 -11.03 13.24
C ARG A 179 12.18 -11.12 11.75
N VAL A 180 13.31 -11.69 11.38
CA VAL A 180 13.86 -11.61 10.03
C VAL A 180 14.41 -12.95 9.54
N ILE A 181 14.49 -13.10 8.22
CA ILE A 181 15.21 -14.19 7.55
C ILE A 181 16.41 -13.59 6.81
N SER A 182 17.61 -14.09 7.06
CA SER A 182 18.82 -13.74 6.33
C SER A 182 18.67 -14.07 4.83
N THR A 183 18.96 -13.12 3.95
CA THR A 183 18.89 -13.34 2.50
C THR A 183 20.07 -14.17 1.99
N ALA A 184 21.17 -14.25 2.75
CA ALA A 184 22.37 -15.00 2.39
C ALA A 184 22.24 -16.50 2.62
N ASP A 185 21.69 -16.91 3.78
CA ASP A 185 21.67 -18.31 4.23
C ASP A 185 20.29 -18.81 4.69
N ARG A 186 19.27 -17.96 4.62
CA ARG A 186 17.87 -18.29 4.97
C ARG A 186 17.65 -18.65 6.44
N THR A 187 18.59 -18.30 7.33
CA THR A 187 18.40 -18.47 8.77
C THR A 187 17.44 -17.42 9.34
N GLU A 188 16.54 -17.84 10.22
CA GLU A 188 15.64 -16.94 10.93
C GLU A 188 16.30 -16.44 12.22
N THR A 189 16.22 -15.13 12.48
CA THR A 189 16.73 -14.51 13.71
C THR A 189 15.89 -13.28 14.10
N THR A 190 16.22 -12.66 15.23
CA THR A 190 15.67 -11.36 15.65
C THR A 190 16.78 -10.34 15.73
N ILE A 191 16.56 -9.18 15.13
CA ILE A 191 17.45 -8.02 15.22
C ILE A 191 16.73 -6.86 15.92
N SER A 192 17.48 -6.00 16.58
CA SER A 192 16.93 -4.81 17.20
C SER A 192 17.95 -3.68 17.29
N GLY A 193 17.45 -2.44 17.28
CA GLY A 193 18.25 -1.25 17.49
C GLY A 193 17.61 0.00 16.88
N PRO A 194 18.32 1.14 16.90
CA PRO A 194 17.86 2.38 16.28
C PRO A 194 17.58 2.22 14.78
N VAL A 195 16.49 2.81 14.29
CA VAL A 195 16.28 2.95 12.84
C VAL A 195 16.98 4.21 12.39
N ILE A 196 18.04 4.07 11.59
CA ILE A 196 18.88 5.19 11.17
C ILE A 196 18.57 5.66 9.75
N ASN A 197 17.83 4.87 8.97
CA ASN A 197 17.42 5.24 7.62
C ASN A 197 16.15 4.49 7.19
N ALA A 198 15.34 5.13 6.34
CA ALA A 198 14.20 4.54 5.67
C ALA A 198 14.21 4.94 4.18
N ARG A 199 14.32 3.94 3.30
CA ARG A 199 14.27 4.13 1.84
C ARG A 199 12.88 3.81 1.31
N GLN A 200 12.21 4.81 0.73
CA GLN A 200 10.86 4.69 0.20
C GLN A 200 10.58 5.70 -0.92
N SER A 201 9.56 5.39 -1.73
CA SER A 201 9.08 6.21 -2.85
C SER A 201 7.55 6.39 -2.86
N LEU A 202 6.88 6.01 -1.77
CA LEU A 202 5.42 6.15 -1.60
C LEU A 202 5.01 7.61 -1.38
N VAL A 203 5.77 8.39 -0.60
CA VAL A 203 5.42 9.77 -0.26
C VAL A 203 6.61 10.71 -0.42
N TYR A 204 6.35 12.00 -0.65
CA TYR A 204 7.41 13.00 -0.77
C TYR A 204 7.84 13.54 0.60
N PRO A 205 9.12 13.92 0.80
CA PRO A 205 10.26 13.66 -0.09
C PRO A 205 10.58 12.17 -0.19
N ALA A 206 10.79 11.69 -1.42
CA ALA A 206 11.18 10.31 -1.67
C ALA A 206 12.68 10.13 -1.39
N SER A 207 13.04 9.10 -0.64
CA SER A 207 14.43 8.71 -0.35
C SER A 207 14.96 7.63 -1.31
N SER A 208 14.10 7.17 -2.23
CA SER A 208 14.47 6.29 -3.35
C SER A 208 13.81 6.74 -4.65
N THR A 209 14.54 6.60 -5.75
CA THR A 209 14.02 6.74 -7.11
C THR A 209 13.40 5.45 -7.65
N ASN A 210 13.57 4.32 -6.94
CA ASN A 210 12.97 3.05 -7.31
C ASN A 210 11.56 2.95 -6.69
N PRO A 211 10.48 2.87 -7.51
CA PRO A 211 9.10 2.75 -7.02
C PRO A 211 8.86 1.50 -6.15
N ALA A 212 9.68 0.47 -6.34
CA ALA A 212 9.58 -0.80 -5.64
C ALA A 212 10.36 -0.82 -4.30
N GLU A 213 11.29 0.11 -4.08
CA GLU A 213 12.18 0.06 -2.93
C GLU A 213 11.48 0.51 -1.64
N ARG A 214 11.52 -0.38 -0.66
CA ARG A 214 10.98 -0.23 0.69
C ARG A 214 11.95 -0.93 1.64
N SER A 215 12.82 -0.18 2.29
CA SER A 215 13.80 -0.76 3.22
C SER A 215 14.05 0.13 4.42
N LEU A 216 14.42 -0.52 5.53
CA LEU A 216 14.91 0.13 6.74
C LEU A 216 16.38 -0.23 6.92
N THR A 217 17.15 0.70 7.49
CA THR A 217 18.47 0.40 8.04
C THR A 217 18.40 0.48 9.56
N ILE A 218 18.75 -0.63 10.21
CA ILE A 218 18.74 -0.77 11.68
C ILE A 218 20.18 -0.87 12.15
N GLU A 219 20.58 -0.01 13.09
CA GLU A 219 21.89 -0.08 13.74
C GLU A 219 21.89 -1.20 14.79
N THR A 220 22.65 -2.27 14.56
CA THR A 220 22.74 -3.41 15.46
C THR A 220 24.08 -3.43 16.20
N GLU A 221 24.27 -4.36 17.14
CA GLU A 221 25.56 -4.51 17.84
C GLU A 221 26.72 -4.84 16.88
N ASP A 222 26.43 -5.52 15.76
CA ASP A 222 27.40 -5.89 14.72
C ASP A 222 27.50 -4.82 13.60
N GLY A 223 26.85 -3.66 13.78
CA GLY A 223 26.80 -2.56 12.82
C GLY A 223 25.46 -2.46 12.07
N PRO A 224 25.36 -1.54 11.08
CA PRO A 224 24.11 -1.28 10.39
C PRO A 224 23.75 -2.39 9.40
N VAL A 225 22.50 -2.85 9.45
CA VAL A 225 21.96 -3.86 8.53
C VAL A 225 20.71 -3.35 7.80
N THR A 226 20.50 -3.80 6.57
CA THR A 226 19.33 -3.46 5.76
C THR A 226 18.25 -4.54 5.86
N VAL A 227 17.00 -4.09 5.98
CA VAL A 227 15.82 -4.94 6.09
C VAL A 227 14.84 -4.56 4.99
N GLY A 228 14.39 -5.55 4.23
CA GLY A 228 13.37 -5.42 3.18
C GLY A 228 12.08 -6.16 3.54
N GLY A 229 11.04 -5.98 2.72
CA GLY A 229 9.76 -6.68 2.85
C GLY A 229 9.80 -8.14 2.37
N SER A 230 8.63 -8.77 2.26
CA SER A 230 8.53 -10.13 1.73
C SER A 230 9.15 -10.24 0.33
N GLY A 231 9.96 -11.28 0.12
CA GLY A 231 10.70 -11.49 -1.13
C GLY A 231 11.94 -10.62 -1.30
N ALA A 232 12.43 -9.98 -0.24
CA ALA A 232 13.68 -9.23 -0.26
C ALA A 232 14.86 -10.10 -0.74
N THR A 233 15.64 -9.54 -1.67
CA THR A 233 16.82 -10.19 -2.26
C THR A 233 18.04 -9.28 -2.29
N LYS A 234 17.86 -7.97 -2.10
CA LYS A 234 18.95 -6.97 -2.11
C LYS A 234 19.39 -6.60 -0.69
N GLU A 235 18.44 -6.56 0.23
CA GLU A 235 18.65 -6.30 1.64
C GLU A 235 19.29 -7.50 2.34
N ALA A 236 19.97 -7.27 3.46
CA ALA A 236 20.56 -8.34 4.26
C ALA A 236 19.49 -9.29 4.84
N TYR A 237 18.30 -8.74 5.09
CA TYR A 237 17.22 -9.45 5.75
C TYR A 237 15.86 -9.23 5.07
N GLU A 238 15.08 -10.30 4.97
CA GLU A 238 13.64 -10.29 4.71
C GLU A 238 12.89 -10.17 6.04
N CYS A 239 12.03 -9.17 6.19
CA CYS A 239 11.23 -8.98 7.40
C CYS A 239 10.00 -9.88 7.43
N LEU A 240 9.80 -10.59 8.54
CA LEU A 240 8.58 -11.35 8.81
C LEU A 240 7.60 -10.59 9.71
N LYS A 241 8.12 -9.79 10.65
CA LYS A 241 7.33 -8.99 11.59
C LYS A 241 8.23 -7.92 12.19
N ILE A 242 7.71 -6.71 12.35
CA ILE A 242 8.47 -5.59 12.92
C ILE A 242 7.62 -4.79 13.90
N THR A 243 8.23 -4.41 15.01
CA THR A 243 7.70 -3.46 15.97
C THR A 243 8.59 -2.22 15.97
N ILE A 244 7.99 -1.04 15.83
CA ILE A 244 8.65 0.26 15.92
C ILE A 244 8.27 0.89 17.27
N ASP A 245 9.25 1.45 17.96
CA ASP A 245 9.08 2.15 19.23
C ASP A 245 9.75 3.54 19.17
N ARG A 246 9.37 4.45 20.06
CA ARG A 246 10.18 5.65 20.31
C ARG A 246 11.44 5.25 21.06
N VAL A 247 12.53 5.99 20.85
CA VAL A 247 13.65 5.91 21.79
C VAL A 247 13.11 6.43 23.13
N ALA A 248 13.30 5.65 24.21
CA ALA A 248 12.96 6.14 25.54
C ALA A 248 13.82 7.38 25.83
N ASP A 249 13.19 8.49 26.23
CA ASP A 249 13.93 9.61 26.79
C ASP A 249 14.61 9.11 28.07
N GLU A 250 15.94 9.05 28.08
CA GLU A 250 16.74 8.79 29.29
C GLU A 250 16.68 9.98 30.27
#